data_AF-A0A7S1GEX6-F1
#
_entry.id   AF-A0A7S1GEX6-F1
#
_cell.length_a   1.000
_cell.length_b   1.000
_cell.length_c   1.000
_cell.angle_alpha   90.00
_cell.angle_beta   90.00
_cell.angle_gamma   90.00
#
_symmetry.space_group_name_H-M   'P 1'
#
loop_
_entity.id
_entity.type
_entity.pdbx_description
1 polymer ?
#
loop_
_entity_poly.entity_id
_entity_poly.type
_entity_poly.pdbx_seq_one_letter_code
_entity_poly.pdbx_strand_id
1 'polypeptide(L)'
;QDLTVQRIFNAFAVDVYETHAKIALEEDDINEYNQSQTQLKELYDSINGHENEEGNEGALKNMNEFVSYRIIYYVFLSGNKKYEGGSSDVLKIIHKLSPEQRTDPFIQHSLLVRAAVADNDYHKFFQLQDSAPNMSDYLMDKIVPSIRQSALQTICKAYRP
;
A
#
# COMPACT_ATOMS: atom_id res chain seq x y z
N GLN A 1 -15.85 3.69 -19.61
CA GLN A 1 -15.69 5.13 -19.86
C GLN A 1 -15.32 5.75 -18.52
N ASP A 2 -14.22 6.50 -18.44
CA ASP A 2 -13.55 6.88 -17.18
C ASP A 2 -14.41 7.89 -16.38
N LEU A 3 -14.71 7.58 -15.12
CA LEU A 3 -15.65 8.36 -14.29
C LEU A 3 -15.06 9.73 -13.88
N THR A 4 -13.74 9.82 -13.81
CA THR A 4 -12.98 11.07 -13.57
C THR A 4 -13.10 12.05 -14.74
N VAL A 5 -13.25 11.57 -15.98
CA VAL A 5 -13.53 12.42 -17.15
C VAL A 5 -14.89 13.11 -17.04
N GLN A 6 -15.82 12.56 -16.25
CA GLN A 6 -17.13 13.15 -15.97
C GLN A 6 -17.14 14.04 -14.71
N ARG A 7 -15.99 14.25 -14.05
CA ARG A 7 -15.84 14.99 -12.78
C ARG A 7 -16.78 14.48 -11.67
N ILE A 8 -17.07 13.18 -11.68
CA ILE A 8 -17.88 12.55 -10.65
C ILE A 8 -16.93 12.17 -9.50
N PHE A 9 -16.83 13.05 -8.51
CA PHE A 9 -16.05 12.86 -7.28
C PHE A 9 -17.03 12.53 -6.14
N ASN A 10 -17.55 11.32 -6.13
CA ASN A 10 -18.54 10.89 -5.13
C ASN A 10 -18.20 9.49 -4.57
N ALA A 11 -18.92 9.07 -3.54
CA ALA A 11 -18.72 7.77 -2.89
C ALA A 11 -18.81 6.59 -3.89
N PHE A 12 -19.64 6.70 -4.93
CA PHE A 12 -19.74 5.66 -5.96
C PHE A 12 -18.47 5.56 -6.81
N ALA A 13 -17.87 6.68 -7.21
CA ALA A 13 -16.61 6.67 -7.94
C ALA A 13 -15.50 6.01 -7.10
N VAL A 14 -15.43 6.35 -5.80
CA VAL A 14 -14.50 5.70 -4.88
C VAL A 14 -14.73 4.19 -4.83
N ASP A 15 -15.95 3.73 -4.56
CA ASP A 15 -16.30 2.31 -4.48
C ASP A 15 -15.92 1.53 -5.74
N VAL A 16 -16.13 2.12 -6.92
CA VAL A 16 -15.73 1.52 -8.20
C VAL A 16 -14.21 1.36 -8.30
N TYR A 17 -13.43 2.40 -8.00
CA TYR A 17 -11.96 2.29 -8.07
C TYR A 17 -11.39 1.41 -6.95
N GLU A 18 -11.98 1.40 -5.76
CA GLU A 18 -11.59 0.50 -4.68
C GLU A 18 -11.81 -0.97 -5.08
N THR A 19 -12.99 -1.27 -5.62
CA THR A 19 -13.32 -2.61 -6.12
C THR A 19 -12.39 -3.00 -7.27
N HIS A 20 -12.14 -2.08 -8.21
CA HIS A 20 -11.23 -2.35 -9.33
C HIS A 20 -9.80 -2.61 -8.86
N ALA A 21 -9.30 -1.84 -7.89
CA ALA A 21 -7.99 -2.05 -7.30
C ALA A 21 -7.88 -3.41 -6.59
N LYS A 22 -8.94 -3.86 -5.89
CA LYS A 22 -8.98 -5.18 -5.25
C LYS A 22 -8.95 -6.31 -6.27
N ILE A 23 -9.75 -6.21 -7.33
CA ILE A 23 -9.73 -7.18 -8.45
C ILE A 23 -8.34 -7.21 -9.11
N ALA A 24 -7.72 -6.06 -9.34
CA ALA A 24 -6.37 -5.99 -9.91
C ALA A 24 -5.32 -6.67 -9.03
N LEU A 25 -5.46 -6.62 -7.69
CA LEU A 25 -4.59 -7.38 -6.78
C LEU A 25 -4.80 -8.89 -6.90
N GLU A 26 -6.05 -9.35 -7.04
CA GLU A 26 -6.37 -10.78 -7.21
C GLU A 26 -5.84 -11.34 -8.53
N GLU A 27 -5.95 -10.56 -9.61
CA GLU A 27 -5.49 -10.93 -10.95
C GLU A 27 -3.98 -10.69 -11.16
N ASP A 28 -3.27 -10.29 -10.10
CA ASP A 28 -1.83 -10.03 -10.12
C ASP A 28 -1.39 -8.88 -11.05
N ASP A 29 -2.32 -7.98 -11.42
CA ASP A 29 -2.09 -6.84 -12.31
C ASP A 29 -1.67 -5.59 -11.52
N ILE A 30 -0.39 -5.55 -11.19
CA ILE A 30 0.23 -4.44 -10.45
C ILE A 30 0.13 -3.10 -11.21
N ASN A 31 0.06 -3.12 -12.54
CA ASN A 31 0.00 -1.89 -13.33
C ASN A 31 -1.40 -1.26 -13.23
N GLU A 32 -2.45 -2.06 -13.37
CA GLU A 32 -3.84 -1.61 -13.20
C GLU A 32 -4.14 -1.22 -11.75
N TYR A 33 -3.58 -1.96 -10.80
CA TYR A 33 -3.63 -1.58 -9.40
C TYR A 33 -3.01 -0.19 -9.15
N ASN A 34 -1.80 0.08 -9.69
CA ASN A 34 -1.13 1.37 -9.52
C ASN A 34 -1.86 2.53 -10.22
N GLN A 35 -2.51 2.26 -11.37
CA GLN A 35 -3.39 3.23 -12.02
C GLN A 35 -4.57 3.57 -11.10
N SER A 36 -5.25 2.55 -10.58
CA SER A 36 -6.38 2.71 -9.65
C SER A 36 -5.98 3.44 -8.37
N GLN A 37 -4.81 3.14 -7.80
CA GLN A 37 -4.26 3.86 -6.65
C GLN A 37 -4.04 5.35 -6.91
N THR A 38 -3.61 5.70 -8.12
CA THR A 38 -3.37 7.10 -8.50
C THR A 38 -4.70 7.85 -8.52
N GLN A 39 -5.72 7.25 -9.12
CA GLN A 39 -7.07 7.82 -9.16
C GLN A 39 -7.69 7.92 -7.76
N LEU A 40 -7.60 6.84 -6.96
CA LEU A 40 -8.11 6.83 -5.57
C LEU A 40 -7.49 7.94 -4.71
N LYS A 41 -6.19 8.21 -4.89
CA LYS A 41 -5.55 9.32 -4.19
C LYS A 41 -6.21 10.66 -4.53
N GLU A 42 -6.42 10.94 -5.81
CA GLU A 42 -7.05 12.19 -6.25
C GLU A 42 -8.50 12.29 -5.75
N LEU A 43 -9.23 11.17 -5.77
CA LEU A 43 -10.58 11.09 -5.21
C LEU A 43 -10.59 11.38 -3.71
N TYR A 44 -9.73 10.73 -2.92
CA TYR A 44 -9.64 11.00 -1.48
C TYR A 44 -9.23 12.44 -1.19
N ASP A 45 -8.23 12.98 -1.89
CA ASP A 45 -7.76 14.36 -1.71
C ASP A 45 -8.86 15.39 -2.05
N SER A 46 -9.76 15.08 -3.01
CA SER A 46 -10.88 15.95 -3.38
C SER A 46 -12.10 15.85 -2.45
N ILE A 47 -12.35 14.68 -1.86
CA ILE A 47 -13.46 14.46 -0.92
C ILE A 47 -13.09 14.87 0.51
N ASN A 48 -11.80 14.84 0.86
CA ASN A 48 -11.32 15.22 2.19
C ASN A 48 -11.73 16.66 2.54
N GLY A 49 -12.50 16.84 3.61
CA GLY A 49 -13.11 18.11 4.01
C GLY A 49 -14.53 18.36 3.47
N HIS A 50 -15.01 17.55 2.52
CA HIS A 50 -16.35 17.56 1.93
C HIS A 50 -17.13 16.26 2.22
N GLU A 51 -16.77 15.55 3.30
CA GLU A 51 -17.35 14.26 3.68
C GLU A 51 -18.84 14.33 4.04
N ASN A 52 -19.29 15.50 4.53
CA ASN A 52 -20.68 15.74 4.92
C ASN A 52 -21.58 16.18 3.76
N GLU A 53 -21.04 16.28 2.54
CA GLU A 53 -21.82 16.62 1.36
C GLU A 53 -22.62 15.42 0.86
N GLU A 54 -23.82 15.70 0.33
CA GLU A 54 -24.75 14.67 -0.14
C GLU A 54 -24.11 13.86 -1.28
N GLY A 55 -23.92 12.56 -1.05
CA GLY A 55 -23.26 11.65 -1.98
C GLY A 55 -21.79 11.31 -1.67
N ASN A 56 -21.19 11.90 -0.62
CA ASN A 56 -19.84 11.56 -0.14
C ASN A 56 -19.84 10.71 1.14
N GLU A 57 -21.02 10.35 1.64
CA GLU A 57 -21.18 9.54 2.84
C GLU A 57 -20.45 8.19 2.70
N GLY A 58 -19.53 7.91 3.63
CA GLY A 58 -18.78 6.66 3.65
C GLY A 58 -17.65 6.55 2.61
N ALA A 59 -17.43 7.57 1.77
CA ALA A 59 -16.40 7.53 0.74
C ALA A 59 -14.98 7.35 1.30
N LEU A 60 -14.69 7.85 2.51
CA LEU A 60 -13.35 7.73 3.11
C LEU A 60 -13.19 6.53 4.06
N LYS A 61 -14.20 5.64 4.13
CA LYS A 61 -14.22 4.53 5.09
C LYS A 61 -12.99 3.61 4.94
N ASN A 62 -12.60 3.29 3.70
CA ASN A 62 -11.49 2.39 3.42
C ASN A 62 -10.20 3.14 3.08
N MET A 63 -10.16 4.47 3.25
CA MET A 63 -9.00 5.28 2.90
C MET A 63 -7.72 4.77 3.58
N ASN A 64 -7.77 4.42 4.87
CA ASN A 64 -6.61 3.93 5.61
C ASN A 64 -6.10 2.57 5.09
N GLU A 65 -7.00 1.70 4.64
CA GLU A 65 -6.65 0.42 3.98
C GLU A 65 -5.83 0.70 2.71
N PHE A 66 -6.32 1.58 1.83
CA PHE A 66 -5.62 1.91 0.58
C PHE A 66 -4.32 2.68 0.79
N VAL A 67 -4.24 3.53 1.83
CA VAL A 67 -2.99 4.19 2.21
C VAL A 67 -1.97 3.16 2.72
N SER A 68 -2.41 2.17 3.52
CA SER A 68 -1.57 1.05 3.95
C SER A 68 -1.03 0.26 2.75
N TYR A 69 -1.89 -0.11 1.81
CA TYR A 69 -1.46 -0.80 0.60
C TYR A 69 -0.47 0.00 -0.24
N ARG A 70 -0.64 1.33 -0.32
CA ARG A 70 0.31 2.21 -1.01
C ARG A 70 1.68 2.23 -0.35
N ILE A 71 1.74 2.21 0.98
CA ILE A 71 3.02 2.11 1.71
C ILE A 71 3.72 0.80 1.33
N ILE A 72 3.01 -0.33 1.37
CA ILE A 72 3.57 -1.65 1.01
C ILE A 72 4.03 -1.67 -0.45
N TYR A 73 3.24 -1.10 -1.36
CA TYR A 73 3.60 -0.99 -2.78
C TYR A 73 4.90 -0.19 -3.00
N TYR A 74 5.08 0.95 -2.32
CA TYR A 74 6.34 1.68 -2.42
C TYR A 74 7.51 0.95 -1.75
N VAL A 75 7.28 0.15 -0.69
CA VAL A 75 8.30 -0.74 -0.14
C VAL A 75 8.73 -1.76 -1.20
N PHE A 76 7.78 -2.38 -1.90
CA PHE A 76 8.07 -3.26 -3.04
C PHE A 76 8.91 -2.56 -4.12
N LEU A 77 8.53 -1.34 -4.52
CA LEU A 77 9.29 -0.57 -5.50
C LEU A 77 10.70 -0.20 -5.01
N SER A 78 10.87 0.12 -3.72
CA SER A 78 12.18 0.45 -3.14
C SER A 78 13.18 -0.71 -3.18
N GLY A 79 12.68 -1.95 -3.15
CA GLY A 79 13.51 -3.15 -3.32
C GLY A 79 13.95 -3.38 -4.77
N ASN A 80 13.36 -2.67 -5.74
CA ASN A 80 13.68 -2.80 -7.14
C ASN A 80 14.77 -1.79 -7.54
N LYS A 81 15.94 -2.28 -7.97
CA LYS A 81 17.09 -1.45 -8.37
C LYS A 81 16.79 -0.44 -9.49
N LYS A 82 15.69 -0.61 -10.22
CA LYS A 82 15.25 0.33 -11.27
C LYS A 82 14.54 1.57 -10.73
N TYR A 83 14.08 1.55 -9.47
CA TYR A 83 13.28 2.62 -8.86
C TYR A 83 13.94 3.13 -7.58
N GLU A 84 14.82 4.13 -7.69
CA GLU A 84 15.50 4.75 -6.55
C GLU A 84 14.58 5.67 -5.70
N GLY A 85 13.38 5.98 -6.19
CA GLY A 85 12.44 6.91 -5.54
C GLY A 85 11.60 6.32 -4.42
N GLY A 86 11.49 4.99 -4.30
CA GLY A 86 10.53 4.33 -3.40
C GLY A 86 10.62 4.78 -1.94
N SER A 87 11.84 4.90 -1.39
CA SER A 87 12.05 5.35 -0.01
C SER A 87 11.62 6.81 0.23
N SER A 88 11.79 7.68 -0.77
CA SER A 88 11.36 9.08 -0.70
C SER A 88 9.83 9.19 -0.70
N ASP A 89 9.16 8.38 -1.51
CA ASP A 89 7.70 8.41 -1.62
C ASP A 89 7.00 7.82 -0.38
N VAL A 90 7.57 6.77 0.23
CA VAL A 90 7.10 6.28 1.54
C VAL A 90 7.21 7.37 2.60
N LEU A 91 8.35 8.08 2.66
CA LEU A 91 8.53 9.16 3.62
C LEU A 91 7.51 10.28 3.40
N LYS A 92 7.23 10.68 2.16
CA LYS A 92 6.19 11.69 1.86
C LYS A 92 4.83 11.27 2.39
N ILE A 93 4.44 10.00 2.28
CA ILE A 93 3.19 9.51 2.87
C ILE A 93 3.23 9.63 4.38
N ILE A 94 4.28 9.14 5.03
CA ILE A 94 4.41 9.16 6.49
C ILE A 94 4.29 10.59 7.06
N HIS A 95 4.83 11.59 6.35
CA HIS A 95 4.71 13.00 6.75
C HIS A 95 3.29 13.56 6.55
N LYS A 96 2.52 13.04 5.61
CA LYS A 96 1.11 13.44 5.38
C LYS A 96 0.12 12.75 6.31
N LEU A 97 0.47 11.61 6.91
CA LEU A 97 -0.39 10.88 7.82
C LEU A 97 -0.73 11.71 9.06
N SER A 98 -2.01 11.82 9.38
CA SER A 98 -2.46 12.42 10.64
C SER A 98 -2.12 11.53 11.85
N PRO A 99 -2.06 12.08 13.07
CA PRO A 99 -1.87 11.30 14.28
C PRO A 99 -2.92 10.19 14.45
N GLU A 100 -4.16 10.46 14.08
CA GLU A 100 -5.28 9.50 14.17
C GLU A 100 -5.08 8.34 13.19
N GLN A 101 -4.69 8.63 11.94
CA GLN A 101 -4.40 7.60 10.94
C GLN A 101 -3.24 6.69 11.37
N ARG A 102 -2.25 7.21 12.11
CA ARG A 102 -1.13 6.39 12.60
C ARG A 102 -1.53 5.36 13.65
N THR A 103 -2.67 5.57 14.31
CA THR A 103 -3.23 4.59 15.27
C THR A 103 -4.05 3.50 14.61
N ASP A 104 -4.35 3.66 13.32
CA ASP A 104 -5.12 2.68 12.56
C ASP A 104 -4.33 1.37 12.40
N PRO A 105 -4.96 0.20 12.65
CA PRO A 105 -4.30 -1.11 12.54
C PRO A 105 -3.67 -1.38 11.16
N PHE A 106 -4.32 -0.94 10.07
CA PHE A 106 -3.83 -1.17 8.71
C PHE A 106 -2.55 -0.36 8.46
N ILE A 107 -2.54 0.91 8.88
CA ILE A 107 -1.39 1.80 8.76
C ILE A 107 -0.24 1.28 9.64
N GLN A 108 -0.54 0.89 10.88
CA GLN A 108 0.48 0.36 11.79
C GLN A 108 1.14 -0.89 11.23
N HIS A 109 0.35 -1.81 10.66
CA HIS A 109 0.88 -3.02 10.01
C HIS A 109 1.83 -2.67 8.86
N SER A 110 1.44 -1.81 7.92
CA SER A 110 2.32 -1.42 6.80
C SER A 110 3.60 -0.72 7.24
N LEU A 111 3.55 0.08 8.31
CA LEU A 111 4.75 0.70 8.90
C LEU A 111 5.69 -0.34 9.53
N LEU A 112 5.13 -1.38 10.18
CA LEU A 112 5.92 -2.50 10.70
C LEU A 112 6.55 -3.32 9.57
N VAL A 113 5.82 -3.56 8.48
CA VAL A 113 6.34 -4.23 7.27
C VAL A 113 7.49 -3.42 6.68
N ARG A 114 7.33 -2.10 6.52
CA ARG A 114 8.39 -1.20 6.05
C ARG A 114 9.64 -1.29 6.93
N ALA A 115 9.47 -1.28 8.25
CA ALA A 115 10.58 -1.38 9.20
C ALA A 115 11.28 -2.75 9.09
N ALA A 116 10.53 -3.85 9.05
CA ALA A 116 11.10 -5.21 8.92
C ALA A 116 11.90 -5.37 7.62
N VAL A 117 11.41 -4.81 6.49
CA VAL A 117 12.15 -4.84 5.22
C VAL A 117 13.41 -3.98 5.29
N ALA A 118 13.35 -2.77 5.88
CA ALA A 118 14.51 -1.89 6.01
C ALA A 118 15.60 -2.49 6.91
N ASP A 119 15.21 -3.15 8.00
CA ASP A 119 16.11 -3.77 8.97
C ASP A 119 16.63 -5.15 8.50
N ASN A 120 16.16 -5.65 7.33
CA ASN A 120 16.39 -7.01 6.84
C ASN A 120 15.94 -8.11 7.84
N ASP A 121 14.95 -7.81 8.69
CA ASP A 121 14.34 -8.76 9.62
C ASP A 121 13.33 -9.63 8.89
N TYR A 122 13.85 -10.65 8.19
CA TYR A 122 13.03 -11.59 7.42
C TYR A 122 12.08 -12.39 8.31
N HIS A 123 12.43 -12.69 9.56
CA HIS A 123 11.57 -13.44 10.47
C HIS A 123 10.31 -12.64 10.82
N LYS A 124 10.49 -11.38 11.23
CA LYS A 124 9.36 -10.49 11.50
C LYS A 124 8.53 -10.19 10.25
N PHE A 125 9.17 -10.08 9.08
CA PHE A 125 8.46 -9.89 7.82
C PHE A 125 7.47 -11.04 7.54
N PHE A 126 7.91 -12.31 7.65
CA PHE A 126 7.03 -13.46 7.42
C PHE A 126 5.94 -13.58 8.49
N GLN A 127 6.22 -13.24 9.75
CA GLN A 127 5.18 -13.16 10.78
C GLN A 127 4.11 -12.12 10.45
N LEU A 128 4.52 -10.94 9.95
CA LEU A 128 3.60 -9.88 9.54
C LEU A 128 2.78 -10.27 8.31
N GLN A 129 3.35 -11.09 7.41
CA GLN A 129 2.67 -11.62 6.25
C GLN A 129 1.57 -12.62 6.66
N ASP A 130 1.85 -13.51 7.61
CA ASP A 130 0.86 -14.46 8.12
C ASP A 130 -0.30 -13.77 8.84
N SER A 131 -0.04 -12.61 9.46
CA SER A 131 -1.05 -11.77 10.12
C SER A 131 -1.52 -10.59 9.27
N ALA A 132 -1.37 -10.65 7.94
CA ALA A 132 -1.69 -9.56 7.03
C ALA A 132 -3.19 -9.23 7.07
N PRO A 133 -3.56 -7.95 7.31
CA PRO A 133 -4.96 -7.55 7.27
C PRO A 133 -5.45 -7.40 5.81
N ASN A 134 -6.68 -7.83 5.55
CA ASN A 134 -7.35 -7.77 4.24
C ASN A 134 -6.48 -8.36 3.11
N MET A 135 -6.22 -7.59 2.04
CA MET A 135 -5.51 -8.02 0.82
C MET A 135 -4.06 -7.50 0.79
N SER A 136 -3.50 -7.13 1.95
CA SER A 136 -2.11 -6.66 2.03
C SER A 136 -1.09 -7.76 1.74
N ASP A 137 -1.49 -9.02 1.92
CA ASP A 137 -0.73 -10.23 1.58
C ASP A 137 -0.34 -10.28 0.10
N TYR A 138 -1.24 -9.96 -0.83
CA TYR A 138 -0.94 -9.92 -2.27
C TYR A 138 0.24 -9.00 -2.62
N LEU A 139 0.33 -7.84 -1.97
CA LEU A 139 1.45 -6.91 -2.16
C LEU A 139 2.71 -7.38 -1.45
N MET A 140 2.58 -7.99 -0.27
CA MET A 140 3.72 -8.56 0.47
C MET A 140 4.33 -9.75 -0.27
N ASP A 141 3.53 -10.58 -0.94
CA ASP A 141 3.97 -11.70 -1.76
C ASP A 141 4.95 -11.27 -2.85
N LYS A 142 4.80 -10.05 -3.38
CA LYS A 142 5.74 -9.47 -4.35
C LYS A 142 7.10 -9.15 -3.77
N ILE A 143 7.17 -8.91 -2.47
CA ILE A 143 8.41 -8.58 -1.74
C ILE A 143 9.15 -9.87 -1.33
N VAL A 144 8.42 -10.97 -1.13
CA VAL A 144 8.95 -12.27 -0.67
C VAL A 144 10.18 -12.75 -1.44
N PRO A 145 10.25 -12.74 -2.79
CA PRO A 145 11.42 -13.21 -3.52
C PRO A 145 12.71 -12.45 -3.15
N SER A 146 12.60 -11.14 -2.98
CA SER A 146 13.72 -10.27 -2.59
C SER A 146 14.19 -10.59 -1.16
N ILE A 147 13.25 -10.74 -0.23
CA ILE A 147 13.55 -11.10 1.17
C ILE A 147 14.20 -12.47 1.27
N ARG A 148 13.67 -13.49 0.55
CA ARG A 148 14.26 -14.84 0.50
C ARG A 148 15.69 -14.80 -0.03
N GLN A 149 15.93 -14.03 -1.09
CA GLN A 149 17.27 -13.91 -1.66
C GLN A 149 18.25 -13.25 -0.67
N SER A 150 17.85 -12.15 -0.01
CA SER A 150 18.67 -11.46 0.99
C SER A 150 18.96 -12.35 2.20
N ALA A 151 17.95 -13.07 2.69
CA ALA A 151 18.08 -14.00 3.81
C ALA A 151 19.05 -15.14 3.50
N LEU A 152 18.91 -15.80 2.34
CA LEU A 152 19.82 -16.86 1.90
C LEU A 152 21.27 -16.37 1.77
N GLN A 153 21.48 -15.18 1.21
CA GLN A 153 22.82 -14.60 1.12
C GLN A 153 23.43 -14.34 2.50
N THR A 154 22.62 -13.86 3.45
CA THR A 154 23.05 -13.59 4.81
C THR A 154 23.43 -14.88 5.54
N ILE A 155 22.60 -15.92 5.42
CA ILE A 155 22.89 -17.26 5.96
C ILE A 155 24.21 -17.78 5.38
N CYS A 156 24.34 -17.81 4.04
CA CYS A 156 25.57 -18.29 3.40
C CYS A 156 26.84 -17.53 3.83
N LYS A 157 26.73 -16.22 4.14
CA LYS A 157 27.85 -15.42 4.65
C LYS A 157 28.18 -15.75 6.11
N ALA A 158 27.18 -15.99 6.95
CA ALA A 158 27.38 -16.31 8.36
C ALA A 158 28.04 -17.70 8.56
N TYR A 159 27.80 -18.64 7.65
CA TYR A 159 28.37 -20.00 7.68
C TYR A 159 29.64 -20.15 6.82
N ARG A 160 30.21 -19.05 6.31
CA ARG A 160 31.52 -19.10 5.63
C ARG A 160 32.62 -19.18 6.70
N PRO A 161 33.48 -20.22 6.68
CA PRO A 161 34.59 -20.36 7.64
C PRO A 161 35.67 -19.29 7.44
#